data_AF-A0A3B9MJJ2-F1
#
_entry.id   AF-A0A3B9MJJ2-F1
#
_cell.length_a   1.000
_cell.length_b   1.000
_cell.length_c   1.000
_cell.angle_alpha   90.00
_cell.angle_beta   90.00
_cell.angle_gamma   90.00
#
_symmetry.space_group_name_H-M   'P 1'
#
loop_
_entity.id
_entity.type
_entity.pdbx_description
1 polymer ?
#
loop_
_entity_poly.entity_id
_entity_poly.type
_entity_poly.pdbx_seq_one_letter_code
_entity_poly.pdbx_strand_id
1 'polypeptide(L)'
;PDMDLVSTSHIERLNGTTRLHMRRLSRLTYAFSKKIENFEAAVALHFAYYNLVRTHGNLKMTPAMAAGVERSFWTVGDLVEAAS
;
A
#
# COMPACT_ATOMS: atom_id res chain seq x y z
N PRO A 1 9.68 -11.08 -21.55
CA PRO A 1 8.26 -10.81 -21.26
C PRO A 1 7.38 -11.57 -22.24
N ASP A 2 6.35 -12.26 -21.74
CA ASP A 2 5.35 -12.88 -22.60
C ASP A 2 4.34 -11.82 -23.03
N MET A 3 4.30 -11.51 -24.33
CA MET A 3 3.48 -10.42 -24.87
C MET A 3 1.98 -10.73 -24.79
N ASP A 4 1.62 -12.01 -24.78
CA ASP A 4 0.21 -12.43 -24.71
C ASP A 4 -0.38 -12.21 -23.30
N LEU A 5 0.48 -12.05 -22.28
CA LEU A 5 0.08 -11.80 -20.90
C LEU A 5 0.10 -10.31 -20.52
N VAL A 6 0.46 -9.42 -21.45
CA VAL A 6 0.57 -7.99 -21.18
C VAL A 6 -0.82 -7.41 -20.88
N SER A 7 -0.98 -6.88 -19.67
CA SER A 7 -2.22 -6.21 -19.25
C SER A 7 -1.95 -5.19 -18.13
N THR A 8 -2.89 -4.25 -17.97
CA THR A 8 -2.89 -3.24 -16.89
C THR A 8 -3.52 -3.74 -15.59
N SER A 9 -4.01 -4.98 -15.56
CA SER A 9 -4.80 -5.57 -14.47
C SER A 9 -4.13 -5.43 -13.09
N HIS A 10 -2.82 -5.64 -13.01
CA HIS A 10 -2.05 -5.50 -11.77
C HIS A 10 -2.06 -4.07 -11.22
N ILE A 11 -1.92 -3.08 -12.10
CA ILE A 11 -1.92 -1.66 -11.74
C ILE A 11 -3.34 -1.22 -11.36
N GLU A 12 -4.36 -1.69 -12.09
CA GLU A 12 -5.76 -1.41 -11.77
C GLU A 12 -6.18 -1.98 -10.41
N ARG A 13 -5.76 -3.21 -10.10
CA ARG A 13 -5.95 -3.87 -8.80
C ARG A 13 -5.29 -3.08 -7.67
N LEU A 14 -4.06 -2.60 -7.88
CA LEU A 14 -3.36 -1.76 -6.92
C LEU A 14 -4.12 -0.45 -6.70
N ASN A 15 -4.46 0.25 -7.78
CA ASN A 15 -5.21 1.51 -7.75
C ASN A 15 -6.56 1.38 -7.01
N GLY A 16 -7.28 0.28 -7.23
CA GLY A 16 -8.51 -0.01 -6.49
C GLY A 16 -8.27 -0.20 -5.00
N THR A 17 -7.22 -0.94 -4.63
CA THR A 17 -6.82 -1.15 -3.23
C THR A 17 -6.43 0.15 -2.54
N THR A 18 -5.60 0.98 -3.20
CA THR A 18 -5.15 2.26 -2.68
C THR A 18 -6.34 3.21 -2.46
N ARG A 19 -7.26 3.33 -3.42
CA ARG A 19 -8.45 4.20 -3.26
C ARG A 19 -9.42 3.73 -2.18
N LEU A 20 -9.52 2.42 -1.95
CA LEU A 20 -10.37 1.86 -0.90
C LEU A 20 -9.84 2.21 0.50
N HIS A 21 -8.53 2.07 0.71
CA HIS A 21 -7.92 2.27 2.04
C HIS A 21 -7.45 3.70 2.27
N MET A 22 -7.25 4.49 1.21
CA MET A 22 -6.84 5.90 1.29
C MET A 22 -7.87 6.79 0.59
N ARG A 23 -8.78 7.35 1.41
CA ARG A 23 -9.87 8.21 0.91
C ARG A 23 -9.37 9.50 0.23
N ARG A 24 -8.14 9.96 0.50
CA ARG A 24 -7.51 11.10 -0.19
C ARG A 24 -7.43 10.95 -1.72
N LEU A 25 -7.46 9.71 -2.24
CA LEU A 25 -7.48 9.42 -3.68
C LEU A 25 -8.88 9.10 -4.23
N SER A 26 -9.92 9.27 -3.42
CA SER A 26 -11.31 9.08 -3.84
C SER A 26 -11.99 10.43 -4.07
N ARG A 27 -12.89 10.48 -5.04
CA ARG A 27 -13.72 11.66 -5.33
C ARG A 27 -14.87 11.79 -4.33
N LEU A 28 -15.45 12.99 -4.23
CA LEU A 28 -16.63 13.28 -3.40
C LEU A 28 -16.44 12.90 -1.92
N THR A 29 -15.33 13.34 -1.32
CA THR A 29 -15.01 13.10 0.08
C THR A 29 -14.40 14.35 0.72
N TYR A 30 -14.61 14.51 2.03
CA TYR A 30 -13.98 15.57 2.82
C TYR A 30 -12.57 15.20 3.30
N ALA A 31 -12.10 13.98 3.04
CA ALA A 31 -10.78 13.49 3.45
C ALA A 31 -9.68 13.91 2.45
N PHE A 32 -9.51 15.20 2.20
CA PHE A 32 -8.46 15.73 1.32
C PHE A 32 -7.27 16.31 2.09
N SER A 33 -6.10 16.36 1.45
CA SER A 33 -4.93 17.08 1.98
C SER A 33 -4.97 18.53 1.52
N LYS A 34 -4.73 19.47 2.44
CA LYS A 34 -4.53 20.90 2.10
C LYS A 34 -3.10 21.21 1.65
N LYS A 35 -2.15 20.39 2.08
CA LYS A 35 -0.71 20.49 1.85
C LYS A 35 -0.23 19.24 1.13
N ILE A 36 0.70 19.37 0.20
CA ILE A 36 1.20 18.23 -0.60
C ILE A 36 1.97 17.25 0.30
N GLU A 37 2.70 17.76 1.28
CA GLU A 37 3.51 16.97 2.22
C GLU A 37 2.62 16.02 3.05
N ASN A 38 1.42 16.48 3.43
CA ASN A 38 0.44 15.63 4.13
C ASN A 38 -0.15 14.54 3.22
N PHE A 39 -0.24 14.80 1.92
CA PHE A 39 -0.66 13.79 0.96
C PHE A 39 0.44 12.75 0.75
N GLU A 40 1.68 13.19 0.55
CA GLU A 40 2.85 12.32 0.42
C GLU A 40 3.03 11.43 1.65
N ALA A 41 2.95 12.00 2.86
CA ALA A 41 3.02 11.23 4.10
C ALA A 41 1.91 10.17 4.20
N ALA A 42 0.68 10.50 3.82
CA ALA A 42 -0.44 9.55 3.83
C ALA A 42 -0.27 8.43 2.80
N VAL A 43 0.25 8.75 1.60
CA VAL A 43 0.57 7.78 0.56
C VAL A 43 1.69 6.84 1.03
N ALA A 44 2.77 7.40 1.56
CA ALA A 44 3.90 6.63 2.10
C ALA A 44 3.44 5.69 3.21
N LEU A 45 2.66 6.19 4.18
CA LEU A 45 2.13 5.38 5.27
C LEU A 45 1.23 4.24 4.76
N HIS A 46 0.38 4.51 3.77
CA HIS A 46 -0.47 3.47 3.18
C HIS A 46 0.35 2.35 2.52
N PHE A 47 1.36 2.70 1.74
CA PHE A 47 2.20 1.71 1.07
C PHE A 47 3.08 0.95 2.04
N ALA A 48 3.62 1.61 3.09
CA ALA A 48 4.35 0.94 4.14
C ALA A 48 3.46 -0.08 4.87
N TYR A 49 2.25 0.32 5.27
CA TYR A 49 1.29 -0.59 5.91
C TYR A 49 0.91 -1.76 5.00
N TYR A 50 0.62 -1.51 3.73
CA TYR A 50 0.24 -2.56 2.77
C TYR A 50 1.36 -3.58 2.55
N ASN A 51 2.61 -3.12 2.45
CA ASN A 51 3.74 -3.98 2.13
C ASN A 51 4.33 -4.71 3.34
N LEU A 52 4.34 -4.08 4.52
CA LEU A 52 5.08 -4.57 5.70
C LEU A 52 4.18 -5.20 6.77
N VAL A 53 2.96 -4.70 6.95
CA VAL A 53 2.08 -5.11 8.06
C VAL A 53 0.93 -6.00 7.58
N ARG A 54 0.28 -5.65 6.46
CA ARG A 54 -0.93 -6.34 6.01
C ARG A 54 -0.62 -7.67 5.35
N THR A 55 -1.19 -8.75 5.89
CA THR A 55 -1.15 -10.07 5.24
C THR A 55 -1.95 -10.08 3.94
N HIS A 56 -1.32 -10.53 2.85
CA HIS A 56 -2.00 -10.72 1.58
C HIS A 56 -2.73 -12.08 1.57
N GLY A 57 -4.05 -12.04 1.31
CA GLY A 57 -4.94 -13.21 1.50
C GLY A 57 -4.52 -14.48 0.76
N ASN A 58 -4.01 -14.36 -0.47
CA ASN A 58 -3.56 -15.52 -1.25
C ASN A 58 -2.10 -15.91 -0.97
N LEU A 59 -1.23 -14.95 -0.64
CA LEU A 59 0.19 -15.23 -0.38
C LEU A 59 0.40 -15.77 1.04
N LYS A 60 -0.56 -15.54 1.95
CA LYS A 60 -0.47 -15.86 3.39
C LYS A 60 0.71 -15.20 4.10
N MET A 61 1.36 -14.22 3.45
CA MET A 61 2.44 -13.39 3.95
C MET A 61 2.28 -11.96 3.43
N THR A 62 3.15 -11.04 3.87
CA THR A 62 3.12 -9.66 3.36
C THR A 62 3.79 -9.56 1.99
N PRO A 63 3.45 -8.54 1.17
CA PRO A 63 4.14 -8.31 -0.09
C PRO A 63 5.67 -8.15 0.06
N ALA A 64 6.14 -7.48 1.13
CA ALA A 64 7.58 -7.34 1.39
C ALA A 64 8.26 -8.69 1.68
N MET A 65 7.58 -9.59 2.40
CA MET A 65 8.07 -10.95 2.62
C MET A 65 8.14 -11.75 1.31
N ALA A 66 7.09 -11.67 0.48
CA ALA A 66 7.06 -12.36 -0.81
C ALA A 66 8.16 -11.84 -1.77
N ALA A 67 8.53 -10.57 -1.64
CA ALA A 67 9.63 -9.96 -2.39
C ALA A 67 11.03 -10.22 -1.77
N GLY A 68 11.10 -10.88 -0.60
CA GLY A 68 12.36 -11.14 0.10
C GLY A 68 12.99 -9.92 0.78
N VAL A 69 12.25 -8.81 0.89
CA VAL A 69 12.69 -7.58 1.57
C VAL A 69 12.68 -7.79 3.09
N GLU A 70 11.70 -8.52 3.60
CA GLU A 70 11.52 -8.78 5.03
C GLU A 70 11.37 -10.27 5.32
N ARG A 71 11.78 -10.68 6.54
CA ARG A 71 11.71 -12.09 6.98
C ARG A 71 10.50 -12.38 7.87
N SER A 72 9.92 -11.36 8.49
CA SER A 72 8.83 -11.47 9.44
C SER A 72 7.78 -10.37 9.23
N PHE A 73 6.60 -10.58 9.82
CA PHE A 73 5.56 -9.57 9.85
C PHE A 73 5.98 -8.38 10.69
N TRP A 74 5.70 -7.17 10.21
CA TRP A 74 5.72 -6.00 11.06
C TRP A 74 4.41 -5.88 11.83
N THR A 75 4.50 -5.43 13.07
CA THR A 75 3.36 -4.90 13.81
C THR A 75 3.09 -3.46 13.40
N VAL A 76 1.92 -2.93 13.77
CA VAL A 76 1.65 -1.50 13.63
C VAL A 76 2.60 -0.67 14.52
N GLY A 77 3.06 -1.22 15.64
CA GLY A 77 4.05 -0.57 16.50
C GLY A 77 5.38 -0.35 15.78
N ASP A 78 5.91 -1.40 15.16
CA ASP A 78 7.16 -1.32 14.37
C ASP A 78 7.05 -0.27 13.25
N LEU A 79 5.88 -0.19 12.60
CA LEU A 79 5.62 0.80 11.57
C LEU A 79 5.63 2.24 12.11
N VAL A 80 5.04 2.47 13.29
CA VAL A 80 5.04 3.80 13.92
C VAL A 80 6.43 4.18 14.39
N GLU A 81 7.17 3.24 14.97
CA GLU A 81 8.57 3.45 15.38
C GLU A 81 9.46 3.82 14.19
N ALA A 82 9.34 3.12 13.06
CA ALA A 82 10.11 3.41 11.85
C ALA A 82 9.72 4.74 11.17
N ALA A 83 8.54 5.28 11.46
CA ALA A 83 8.04 6.53 10.90
C ALA A 83 8.28 7.76 11.79
N SER A 84 8.77 7.55 13.02
CA SER A 84 9.04 8.60 14.01
C SER A 84 10.41 9.26 13.78
#